data_AF-A0A0C4EWL6-F1
#
_entry.id   AF-A0A0C4EWL6-F1
#
_cell.length_a   1.000
_cell.length_b   1.000
_cell.length_c   1.000
_cell.angle_alpha   90.00
_cell.angle_beta   90.00
_cell.angle_gamma   90.00
#
_symmetry.space_group_name_H-M   'P 1'
#
loop_
_entity.id
_entity.type
_entity.pdbx_description
1 polymer ?
#
loop_
_entity_poly.entity_id
_entity_poly.type
_entity_poly.pdbx_seq_one_letter_code
_entity_poly.pdbx_strand_id
1 'polypeptide(L)'
;MPAQYSLETSILIGTTFYQEFKPSIWEHVKNLQGGLSPEVNLTIILYKAIVSGMTVPGEDEDSGVDWDSLGILKIPNLSRFPASMKPSKFQTRHLSGERSIQIDKDLLIFDRDLLHQKSFKVQGLPVQIAKYKHFDKFRVRILNGTEDYSPRRHLLSKLNILETYLKTCHRSIIAQQKAKGSKVLPDALNAFGTWFSKGVLVGNEGGLPIIGDIDMAGHELKAEEFGSLKIYLIKEYLNDPAAYMKVIWIALVLLEYWYRSFHPDCFFLTSTEYWETMINSLGPQMTGTGGSHSLEKYDREGNYVGLQS
;
A
#
# COMPACT_ATOMS: atom_id res chain seq x y z
N MET A 1 26.22 28.93 -23.22
CA MET A 1 27.54 28.79 -22.55
C MET A 1 28.28 27.62 -23.18
N PRO A 2 29.57 27.73 -23.54
CA PRO A 2 30.31 26.64 -24.16
C PRO A 2 30.50 25.47 -23.19
N ALA A 3 30.30 24.23 -23.65
CA ALA A 3 30.35 23.00 -22.84
C ALA A 3 31.66 22.80 -22.04
N GLN A 4 32.76 23.42 -22.47
CA GLN A 4 34.04 23.39 -21.74
C GLN A 4 33.96 23.97 -20.33
N TYR A 5 33.21 25.07 -20.14
CA TYR A 5 33.06 25.68 -18.82
C TYR A 5 32.28 24.79 -17.85
N SER A 6 31.41 23.92 -18.35
CA SER A 6 30.62 23.01 -17.51
C SER A 6 31.50 21.94 -16.85
N LEU A 7 32.43 21.36 -17.60
CA LEU A 7 33.27 20.26 -17.08
C LEU A 7 34.28 20.78 -16.05
N GLU A 8 34.95 21.90 -16.35
CA GLU A 8 35.89 22.54 -15.42
C GLU A 8 35.20 22.93 -14.10
N THR A 9 33.98 23.46 -14.19
CA THR A 9 33.17 23.79 -13.02
C THR A 9 32.80 22.54 -12.22
N SER A 10 32.39 21.45 -12.89
CA SER A 10 32.06 20.18 -12.20
C SER A 10 33.28 19.55 -11.53
N ILE A 11 34.46 19.62 -12.15
CA ILE A 11 35.71 19.14 -11.54
C ILE A 11 36.03 19.97 -10.30
N LEU A 12 35.92 21.30 -10.37
CA LEU A 12 36.18 22.19 -9.23
C LEU A 12 35.24 21.89 -8.06
N ILE A 13 33.94 21.74 -8.32
CA ILE A 13 32.94 21.37 -7.30
C ILE A 13 33.30 20.01 -6.67
N GLY A 14 33.63 19.02 -7.49
CA GLY A 14 34.05 17.70 -7.01
C GLY A 14 35.29 17.77 -6.14
N THR A 15 36.30 18.54 -6.57
CA THR A 15 37.54 18.76 -5.81
C THR A 15 37.25 19.36 -4.43
N THR A 16 36.49 20.44 -4.36
CA THR A 16 36.13 21.08 -3.08
C THR A 16 35.35 20.11 -2.19
N PHE A 17 34.37 19.39 -2.74
CA PHE A 17 33.57 18.45 -1.98
C PHE A 17 34.42 17.31 -1.38
N TYR A 18 35.29 16.68 -2.17
CA TYR A 18 36.11 15.58 -1.68
C TYR A 18 37.16 16.06 -0.66
N GLN A 19 37.72 17.26 -0.84
CA GLN A 19 38.64 17.86 0.12
C GLN A 19 37.99 18.08 1.49
N GLU A 20 36.79 18.65 1.50
CA GLU A 20 36.13 19.08 2.74
C GLU A 20 35.37 17.94 3.44
N PHE A 21 34.64 17.13 2.68
CA PHE A 21 33.68 16.18 3.24
C PHE A 21 34.14 14.72 3.19
N LYS A 22 35.15 14.38 2.39
CA LYS A 22 35.64 13.00 2.19
C LYS A 22 37.18 12.93 2.04
N PRO A 23 37.96 13.41 3.02
CA PRO A 23 39.41 13.54 2.90
C PRO A 23 40.15 12.21 2.65
N SER A 24 39.63 11.09 3.14
CA SER A 24 40.20 9.76 2.86
C SER A 24 40.12 9.36 1.38
N ILE A 25 39.02 9.73 0.71
CA ILE A 25 38.84 9.51 -0.73
C ILE A 25 39.72 10.48 -1.52
N TRP A 26 39.82 11.73 -1.04
CA TRP A 26 40.67 12.73 -1.67
C TRP A 26 42.15 12.33 -1.70
N GLU A 27 42.68 11.77 -0.61
CA GLU A 27 44.04 11.23 -0.59
C GLU A 27 44.24 10.07 -1.57
N HIS A 28 43.20 9.27 -1.83
CA HIS A 28 43.27 8.24 -2.86
C HIS A 28 43.32 8.84 -4.27
N VAL A 29 42.50 9.88 -4.54
CA VAL A 29 42.47 10.60 -5.84
C VAL A 29 43.81 11.28 -6.14
N LYS A 30 44.45 11.90 -5.14
CA LYS A 30 45.79 12.49 -5.29
C LYS A 30 46.85 11.47 -5.70
N ASN A 31 46.76 10.27 -5.14
CA ASN A 31 47.79 9.24 -5.29
C ASN A 31 47.45 8.19 -6.35
N LEU A 32 46.36 8.37 -7.11
CA LEU A 32 45.84 7.40 -8.07
C LEU A 32 46.86 7.04 -9.17
N GLN A 33 47.58 8.05 -9.67
CA GLN A 33 48.69 7.89 -10.59
C GLN A 33 49.78 8.90 -10.24
N GLY A 34 50.98 8.40 -9.91
CA GLY A 34 52.11 9.24 -9.51
C GLY A 34 52.49 10.22 -10.62
N GLY A 35 52.58 11.51 -10.26
CA GLY A 35 53.03 12.59 -11.16
C GLY A 35 51.93 13.36 -11.89
N LEU A 36 50.66 12.99 -11.75
CA LEU A 36 49.52 13.75 -12.30
C LEU A 36 48.84 14.61 -11.24
N SER A 37 48.25 15.74 -11.66
CA SER A 37 47.47 16.57 -10.75
C SER A 37 46.16 15.87 -10.35
N PRO A 38 45.62 16.14 -9.16
CA PRO A 38 44.37 15.52 -8.69
C PRO A 38 43.17 15.78 -9.62
N GLU A 39 43.13 16.93 -10.29
CA GLU A 39 42.09 17.32 -11.25
C GLU A 39 42.16 16.46 -12.52
N VAL A 40 43.37 16.13 -12.98
CA VAL A 40 43.58 15.21 -14.10
C VAL A 40 43.15 13.80 -13.69
N ASN A 41 43.48 13.36 -12.46
CA ASN A 41 43.04 12.06 -11.95
C ASN A 41 41.50 11.96 -11.86
N LEU A 42 40.82 13.01 -11.40
CA LEU A 42 39.34 13.07 -11.41
C LEU A 42 38.78 12.99 -12.82
N THR A 43 39.39 13.70 -13.77
CA THR A 43 38.96 13.67 -15.18
C THR A 43 39.12 12.26 -15.77
N ILE A 44 40.20 11.55 -15.44
CA ILE A 44 40.43 10.16 -15.87
C ILE A 44 39.39 9.23 -15.25
N ILE A 45 39.07 9.38 -13.97
CA ILE A 45 38.02 8.59 -13.30
C ILE A 45 36.67 8.82 -13.99
N LEU A 46 36.32 10.08 -14.25
CA LEU A 46 35.08 10.45 -14.93
C LEU A 46 35.02 9.87 -16.35
N TYR A 47 36.11 9.98 -17.11
CA TYR A 47 36.20 9.43 -18.46
C TYR A 47 36.07 7.91 -18.46
N LYS A 48 36.74 7.22 -17.53
CA LYS A 48 36.61 5.76 -17.36
C LYS A 48 35.18 5.36 -17.01
N ALA A 49 34.49 6.13 -16.16
CA ALA A 49 33.10 5.88 -15.80
C ALA A 49 32.15 6.08 -17.00
N ILE A 50 32.36 7.12 -17.81
CA ILE A 50 31.56 7.35 -19.02
C ILE A 50 31.78 6.22 -20.03
N VAL A 51 33.04 5.85 -20.29
CA VAL A 51 33.39 4.81 -21.28
C VAL A 51 32.94 3.42 -20.82
N SER A 52 32.96 3.12 -19.52
CA SER A 52 32.45 1.86 -18.99
C SER A 52 30.92 1.77 -18.98
N GLY A 53 30.21 2.84 -19.37
CA GLY A 53 28.77 2.92 -19.22
C GLY A 53 28.33 2.88 -17.76
N MET A 54 29.21 3.32 -16.83
CA MET A 54 28.89 3.41 -15.41
C MET A 54 27.76 4.41 -15.23
N THR A 55 26.55 3.89 -15.10
CA THR A 55 25.43 4.61 -14.53
C THR A 55 25.67 4.69 -13.04
N VAL A 56 25.75 5.90 -12.48
CA VAL A 56 25.57 6.08 -11.04
C VAL A 56 24.12 5.66 -10.78
N PRO A 57 23.86 4.58 -10.02
CA PRO A 57 22.50 4.22 -9.69
C PRO A 57 21.91 5.42 -8.95
N GLY A 58 20.93 6.08 -9.55
CA GLY A 58 20.30 7.24 -8.95
C GLY A 58 19.36 6.76 -7.86
N GLU A 59 19.85 6.42 -6.67
CA GLU A 59 19.13 5.95 -5.46
C GLU A 59 18.02 4.88 -5.63
N ASP A 60 17.73 4.44 -6.85
CA ASP A 60 16.56 3.66 -7.23
C ASP A 60 16.96 2.80 -8.43
N GLU A 61 17.81 1.80 -8.22
CA GLU A 61 17.85 0.62 -9.10
C GLU A 61 18.63 -0.50 -8.41
N ASP A 62 17.99 -1.09 -7.40
CA ASP A 62 18.25 -2.48 -7.04
C ASP A 62 17.44 -3.34 -8.04
N SER A 63 18.12 -3.78 -9.09
CA SER A 63 17.52 -4.57 -10.16
C SER A 63 17.15 -5.96 -9.63
N GLY A 64 15.87 -6.16 -9.29
CA GLY A 64 15.38 -7.48 -8.89
C GLY A 64 13.91 -7.57 -8.48
N VAL A 65 12.96 -6.99 -9.23
CA VAL A 65 11.52 -7.36 -9.22
C VAL A 65 10.92 -7.64 -7.81
N ASP A 66 11.10 -6.74 -6.85
CA ASP A 66 10.61 -6.96 -5.46
C ASP A 66 9.63 -5.89 -4.98
N TRP A 67 9.20 -5.00 -5.88
CA TRP A 67 8.26 -3.92 -5.59
C TRP A 67 7.15 -3.85 -6.65
N ASP A 68 5.91 -3.87 -6.19
CA ASP A 68 4.72 -3.48 -6.94
C ASP A 68 4.47 -1.96 -6.80
N SER A 69 3.56 -1.40 -7.60
CA SER A 69 3.28 0.03 -7.59
C SER A 69 1.78 0.35 -7.55
N LEU A 70 1.42 1.36 -6.75
CA LEU A 70 0.10 1.95 -6.73
C LEU A 70 0.21 3.47 -6.85
N GLY A 71 0.17 3.97 -8.08
CA GLY A 71 0.47 5.38 -8.36
C GLY A 71 1.94 5.69 -8.01
N ILE A 72 2.16 6.60 -7.06
CA ILE A 72 3.50 6.96 -6.56
C ILE A 72 4.02 6.03 -5.45
N LEU A 73 3.21 5.09 -4.98
CA LEU A 73 3.59 4.19 -3.89
C LEU A 73 4.43 3.03 -4.42
N LYS A 74 5.53 2.75 -3.72
CA LYS A 74 6.32 1.52 -3.89
C LYS A 74 5.89 0.52 -2.82
N ILE A 75 5.34 -0.61 -3.25
CA ILE A 75 4.77 -1.63 -2.37
C ILE A 75 5.67 -2.87 -2.41
N PRO A 76 6.23 -3.34 -1.29
CA PRO A 76 7.10 -4.50 -1.30
C PRO A 76 6.30 -5.76 -1.62
N ASN A 77 6.94 -6.71 -2.29
CA ASN A 77 6.36 -8.02 -2.54
C ASN A 77 5.97 -8.72 -1.22
N LEU A 78 4.86 -9.46 -1.24
CA LEU A 78 4.40 -10.26 -0.11
C LEU A 78 5.49 -11.26 0.36
N SER A 79 6.40 -11.70 -0.51
CA SER A 79 7.57 -12.55 -0.19
C SER A 79 8.37 -12.01 1.01
N ARG A 80 8.55 -10.68 1.11
CA ARG A 80 9.33 -10.00 2.16
C ARG A 80 8.69 -10.08 3.55
N PHE A 81 7.40 -10.42 3.63
CA PHE A 81 6.69 -10.52 4.90
C PHE A 81 7.00 -11.86 5.60
N PRO A 82 7.21 -11.86 6.93
CA PRO A 82 7.38 -13.10 7.68
C PRO A 82 6.08 -13.92 7.65
N ALA A 83 6.19 -15.23 7.89
CA ALA A 83 5.05 -16.14 7.96
C ALA A 83 4.04 -15.72 9.05
N SER A 84 4.50 -15.08 10.12
CA SER A 84 3.65 -14.52 11.17
C SER A 84 2.75 -13.38 10.70
N MET A 85 3.02 -12.75 9.55
CA MET A 85 2.19 -11.72 8.93
C MET A 85 1.38 -12.23 7.73
N LYS A 86 1.34 -13.56 7.54
CA LYS A 86 0.59 -14.24 6.47
C LYS A 86 -0.42 -15.19 7.10
N PRO A 87 -1.64 -14.73 7.43
CA PRO A 87 -2.67 -15.61 7.97
C PRO A 87 -2.89 -16.80 7.04
N SER A 88 -3.20 -17.98 7.59
CA SER A 88 -3.37 -19.22 6.82
C SER A 88 -4.83 -19.50 6.45
N LYS A 89 -5.78 -18.77 7.04
CA LYS A 89 -7.23 -18.91 6.79
C LYS A 89 -7.97 -17.67 7.26
N PHE A 90 -9.18 -17.46 6.75
CA PHE A 90 -10.12 -16.48 7.28
C PHE A 90 -10.60 -16.94 8.68
N GLN A 91 -9.95 -16.49 9.74
CA GLN A 91 -10.41 -16.71 11.12
C GLN A 91 -11.40 -15.61 11.49
N THR A 92 -12.69 -15.95 11.54
CA THR A 92 -13.75 -15.02 11.97
C THR A 92 -14.13 -15.16 13.43
N ARG A 93 -13.71 -16.25 14.09
CA ARG A 93 -13.97 -16.46 15.52
C ARG A 93 -13.18 -15.42 16.31
N HIS A 94 -13.86 -14.74 17.23
CA HIS A 94 -13.32 -13.68 18.09
C HIS A 94 -13.06 -12.32 17.41
N LEU A 95 -13.51 -12.10 16.17
CA LEU A 95 -13.48 -10.76 15.56
C LEU A 95 -14.61 -9.85 16.10
N SER A 96 -14.56 -9.55 17.41
CA SER A 96 -15.45 -8.63 18.10
C SER A 96 -14.72 -7.34 18.47
N GLY A 97 -14.86 -6.32 17.65
CA GLY A 97 -14.56 -4.93 18.00
C GLY A 97 -15.63 -4.03 17.40
N GLU A 98 -15.87 -2.85 17.97
CA GLU A 98 -16.76 -1.82 17.41
C GLU A 98 -16.55 -1.70 15.91
N ARG A 99 -17.55 -2.07 15.10
CA ARG A 99 -17.46 -2.03 13.63
C ARG A 99 -17.41 -0.58 13.17
N SER A 100 -16.20 -0.10 12.90
CA SER A 100 -15.87 1.18 12.27
C SER A 100 -16.14 1.16 10.77
N ILE A 101 -16.04 -0.01 10.11
CA ILE A 101 -16.50 -0.16 8.73
C ILE A 101 -18.00 -0.44 8.75
N GLN A 102 -18.77 0.63 8.70
CA GLN A 102 -20.22 0.56 8.57
C GLN A 102 -20.58 0.61 7.09
N ILE A 103 -20.87 -0.55 6.52
CA ILE A 103 -21.51 -0.64 5.20
C ILE A 103 -22.99 -0.93 5.45
N ASP A 104 -23.83 -0.13 4.80
CA ASP A 104 -25.24 -0.44 4.77
C ASP A 104 -25.44 -1.83 4.16
N LYS A 105 -26.03 -2.69 4.99
CA LYS A 105 -26.26 -4.10 4.72
C LYS A 105 -27.08 -4.31 3.46
N ASP A 106 -27.90 -3.34 3.08
CA ASP A 106 -28.78 -3.38 1.92
C ASP A 106 -27.99 -3.18 0.62
N LEU A 107 -26.87 -2.46 0.66
CA LEU A 107 -25.97 -2.30 -0.49
C LEU A 107 -25.29 -3.63 -0.89
N LEU A 108 -25.31 -4.61 0.00
CA LEU A 108 -24.76 -5.95 -0.21
C LEU A 108 -25.81 -6.96 -0.68
N ILE A 109 -27.08 -6.54 -0.78
CA ILE A 109 -28.19 -7.40 -1.19
C ILE A 109 -28.32 -7.32 -2.72
N PHE A 110 -28.21 -8.48 -3.36
CA PHE A 110 -28.45 -8.66 -4.79
C PHE A 110 -29.70 -9.52 -4.96
N ASP A 111 -30.84 -8.91 -4.68
CA ASP A 111 -32.13 -9.58 -4.84
C ASP A 111 -32.51 -9.66 -6.32
N ARG A 112 -32.86 -10.87 -6.78
CA ARG A 112 -33.38 -11.10 -8.13
C ARG A 112 -34.73 -10.41 -8.34
N ASP A 113 -35.44 -10.11 -7.26
CA ASP A 113 -36.70 -9.39 -7.31
C ASP A 113 -36.50 -7.89 -7.56
N LEU A 114 -35.38 -7.32 -7.11
CA LEU A 114 -35.06 -5.89 -7.28
C LEU A 114 -34.26 -5.58 -8.56
N LEU A 115 -33.43 -6.52 -9.01
CA LEU A 115 -32.49 -6.30 -10.11
C LEU A 115 -32.94 -6.98 -11.41
N HIS A 116 -32.65 -6.35 -12.55
CA HIS A 116 -32.77 -6.98 -13.86
C HIS A 116 -31.83 -8.18 -13.97
N GLN A 117 -32.30 -9.24 -14.63
CA GLN A 117 -31.47 -10.42 -14.93
C GLN A 117 -30.31 -10.04 -15.88
N LYS A 118 -30.51 -9.01 -16.71
CA LYS A 118 -29.48 -8.48 -17.59
C LYS A 118 -28.49 -7.64 -16.77
N SER A 119 -27.29 -8.16 -16.64
CA SER A 119 -26.14 -7.52 -16.03
C SER A 119 -24.98 -7.56 -17.03
N PHE A 120 -24.04 -6.64 -16.91
CA PHE A 120 -22.86 -6.62 -17.76
C PHE A 120 -21.59 -6.64 -16.89
N LYS A 121 -20.55 -7.28 -17.42
CA LYS A 121 -19.23 -7.36 -16.77
C LYS A 121 -18.39 -6.16 -17.20
N VAL A 122 -17.61 -5.61 -16.28
CA VAL A 122 -16.63 -4.55 -16.60
C VAL A 122 -15.39 -5.22 -17.18
N GLN A 123 -14.96 -4.83 -18.38
CA GLN A 123 -13.78 -5.44 -19.00
C GLN A 123 -12.52 -5.18 -18.17
N GLY A 124 -11.71 -6.21 -17.93
CA GLY A 124 -10.44 -6.08 -17.19
C GLY A 124 -10.57 -5.95 -15.67
N LEU A 125 -11.78 -6.03 -15.12
CA LEU A 125 -12.05 -5.97 -13.69
C LEU A 125 -13.09 -7.04 -13.29
N PRO A 126 -12.92 -7.76 -12.17
CA PRO A 126 -13.89 -8.77 -11.72
C PRO A 126 -15.11 -8.11 -11.07
N VAL A 127 -15.81 -7.28 -11.83
CA VAL A 127 -16.98 -6.50 -11.41
C VAL A 127 -18.12 -6.73 -12.39
N GLN A 128 -19.33 -6.83 -11.84
CA GLN A 128 -20.58 -6.94 -12.56
C GLN A 128 -21.51 -5.80 -12.13
N ILE A 129 -22.20 -5.23 -13.10
CA ILE A 129 -23.12 -4.12 -12.91
C ILE A 129 -24.53 -4.59 -13.25
N ALA A 130 -25.47 -4.40 -12.34
CA ALA A 130 -26.85 -4.84 -12.48
C ALA A 130 -27.82 -3.66 -12.38
N LYS A 131 -28.70 -3.49 -13.37
CA LYS A 131 -29.73 -2.43 -13.35
C LYS A 131 -30.85 -2.79 -12.39
N TYR A 132 -31.43 -1.83 -11.69
CA TYR A 132 -32.71 -2.05 -10.99
C TYR A 132 -33.88 -2.21 -11.94
N LYS A 133 -34.89 -2.97 -11.53
CA LYS A 133 -36.14 -3.12 -12.30
C LYS A 133 -36.96 -1.84 -12.36
N HIS A 134 -36.97 -1.06 -11.27
CA HIS A 134 -37.90 0.05 -11.06
C HIS A 134 -37.21 1.41 -10.94
N PHE A 135 -35.88 1.44 -10.96
CA PHE A 135 -35.10 2.66 -10.79
C PHE A 135 -34.05 2.74 -11.90
N ASP A 136 -33.75 3.96 -12.34
CA ASP A 136 -32.67 4.20 -13.30
C ASP A 136 -31.32 4.29 -12.60
N LYS A 137 -31.02 3.23 -11.83
CA LYS A 137 -29.78 3.05 -11.07
C LYS A 137 -29.19 1.70 -11.37
N PHE A 138 -27.90 1.58 -11.09
CA PHE A 138 -27.14 0.36 -11.29
C PHE A 138 -26.39 0.01 -10.01
N ARG A 139 -26.46 -1.25 -9.61
CA ARG A 139 -25.76 -1.79 -8.44
C ARG A 139 -24.42 -2.40 -8.88
N VAL A 140 -23.34 -1.98 -8.22
CA VAL A 140 -21.98 -2.52 -8.42
C VAL A 140 -21.78 -3.78 -7.60
N ARG A 141 -21.31 -4.87 -8.24
CA ARG A 141 -21.00 -6.16 -7.62
C ARG A 141 -19.58 -6.61 -7.91
N ILE A 142 -18.87 -7.09 -6.89
CA ILE A 142 -17.59 -7.80 -7.08
C ILE A 142 -17.87 -9.28 -7.34
N LEU A 143 -17.29 -9.82 -8.41
CA LEU A 143 -17.31 -11.24 -8.71
C LEU A 143 -16.34 -11.99 -7.77
N ASN A 144 -16.62 -13.24 -7.45
CA ASN A 144 -15.65 -14.08 -6.75
C ASN A 144 -14.71 -14.73 -7.78
N GLY A 145 -13.47 -15.07 -7.38
CA GLY A 145 -12.50 -15.73 -8.27
C GLY A 145 -12.97 -17.09 -8.81
N THR A 146 -13.96 -17.70 -8.17
CA THR A 146 -14.80 -18.75 -8.75
C THR A 146 -16.07 -18.09 -9.27
N GLU A 147 -16.47 -18.30 -10.53
CA GLU A 147 -17.67 -17.69 -11.14
C GLU A 147 -18.99 -17.97 -10.39
N ASP A 148 -18.93 -18.77 -9.31
CA ASP A 148 -20.02 -19.02 -8.40
C ASP A 148 -20.29 -17.88 -7.41
N TYR A 149 -21.58 -17.58 -7.32
CA TYR A 149 -22.23 -16.52 -6.58
C TYR A 149 -21.68 -16.39 -5.14
N SER A 150 -20.80 -15.42 -4.88
CA SER A 150 -20.34 -15.13 -3.51
C SER A 150 -21.54 -14.81 -2.61
N PRO A 151 -21.87 -15.67 -1.63
CA PRO A 151 -22.88 -15.33 -0.63
C PRO A 151 -22.34 -14.13 0.13
N ARG A 152 -23.09 -13.02 0.23
CA ARG A 152 -22.86 -11.81 1.05
C ARG A 152 -21.97 -12.00 2.30
N ARG A 153 -22.11 -13.14 2.97
CA ARG A 153 -21.27 -13.58 4.10
C ARG A 153 -19.76 -13.58 3.81
N HIS A 154 -19.32 -13.97 2.61
CA HIS A 154 -17.90 -14.03 2.24
C HIS A 154 -17.29 -12.64 2.10
N LEU A 155 -17.95 -11.73 1.36
CA LEU A 155 -17.51 -10.34 1.25
C LEU A 155 -17.48 -9.67 2.62
N LEU A 156 -18.54 -9.83 3.42
CA LEU A 156 -18.57 -9.34 4.80
C LEU A 156 -17.43 -9.92 5.65
N SER A 157 -17.15 -11.22 5.52
CA SER A 157 -16.04 -11.87 6.23
C SER A 157 -14.70 -11.25 5.84
N LYS A 158 -14.43 -11.06 4.54
CA LYS A 158 -13.22 -10.38 4.05
C LYS A 158 -13.11 -8.97 4.62
N LEU A 159 -14.18 -8.19 4.56
CA LEU A 159 -14.18 -6.81 5.06
C LEU A 159 -13.99 -6.72 6.57
N ASN A 160 -14.61 -7.60 7.35
CA ASN A 160 -14.42 -7.66 8.80
C ASN A 160 -12.97 -8.03 9.16
N ILE A 161 -12.37 -8.99 8.45
CA ILE A 161 -10.99 -9.40 8.68
C ILE A 161 -10.04 -8.26 8.31
N LEU A 162 -10.26 -7.62 7.16
CA LEU A 162 -9.52 -6.44 6.75
C LEU A 162 -9.62 -5.32 7.79
N GLU A 163 -10.83 -5.05 8.31
CA GLU A 163 -11.05 -4.05 9.36
C GLU A 163 -10.18 -4.30 10.59
N THR A 164 -10.15 -5.55 11.07
CA THR A 164 -9.34 -5.92 12.23
C THR A 164 -7.88 -5.61 11.99
N TYR A 165 -7.32 -6.04 10.85
CA TYR A 165 -5.93 -5.78 10.55
C TYR A 165 -5.62 -4.31 10.27
N LEU A 166 -6.56 -3.56 9.66
CA LEU A 166 -6.44 -2.11 9.51
C LEU A 166 -6.29 -1.44 10.86
N LYS A 167 -7.14 -1.75 11.84
CA LYS A 167 -7.03 -1.19 13.20
C LYS A 167 -5.73 -1.58 13.88
N THR A 168 -5.35 -2.86 13.80
CA THR A 168 -4.12 -3.38 14.39
C THR A 168 -2.89 -2.67 13.82
N CYS A 169 -2.78 -2.62 12.50
CA CYS A 169 -1.67 -1.95 11.81
C CYS A 169 -1.66 -0.45 12.09
N HIS A 170 -2.83 0.21 12.08
CA HIS A 170 -2.94 1.65 12.31
C HIS A 170 -2.55 2.04 13.74
N ARG A 171 -2.95 1.25 14.74
CA ARG A 171 -2.49 1.42 16.13
C ARG A 171 -0.99 1.28 16.25
N SER A 172 -0.38 0.33 15.55
CA SER A 172 1.08 0.18 15.52
C SER A 172 1.75 1.41 14.87
N ILE A 173 1.23 1.93 13.76
CA ILE A 173 1.71 3.20 13.16
C ILE A 173 1.66 4.32 14.20
N ILE A 174 0.54 4.51 14.88
CA ILE A 174 0.38 5.55 15.91
C ILE A 174 1.38 5.36 17.05
N ALA A 175 1.59 4.12 17.52
CA ALA A 175 2.55 3.82 18.57
C ALA A 175 3.99 4.14 18.14
N GLN A 176 4.37 3.81 16.90
CA GLN A 176 5.68 4.12 16.33
C GLN A 176 5.89 5.64 16.20
N GLN A 177 4.89 6.37 15.73
CA GLN A 177 4.97 7.84 15.66
C GLN A 177 5.12 8.47 17.05
N LYS A 178 4.37 7.98 18.06
CA LYS A 178 4.53 8.42 19.45
C LYS A 178 5.93 8.14 19.99
N ALA A 179 6.46 6.93 19.77
CA ALA A 179 7.78 6.53 20.24
C ALA A 179 8.91 7.37 19.64
N LYS A 180 8.75 7.81 18.38
CA LYS A 180 9.69 8.69 17.68
C LYS A 180 9.54 10.18 18.05
N GLY A 181 8.55 10.55 18.88
CA GLY A 181 8.23 11.94 19.19
C GLY A 181 7.63 12.71 18.00
N SER A 182 7.16 12.00 16.97
CA SER A 182 6.55 12.57 15.79
C SER A 182 5.13 13.06 16.06
N LYS A 183 4.63 13.95 15.18
CA LYS A 183 3.25 14.40 15.21
C LYS A 183 2.30 13.23 14.95
N VAL A 184 1.34 13.04 15.86
CA VAL A 184 0.27 12.05 15.71
C VAL A 184 -1.00 12.76 15.29
N LEU A 185 -1.65 12.26 14.24
CA LEU A 185 -2.94 12.78 13.80
C LEU A 185 -4.01 12.49 14.88
N PRO A 186 -4.72 13.51 15.40
CA PRO A 186 -5.84 13.32 16.30
C PRO A 186 -6.94 12.51 15.61
N ASP A 187 -7.57 11.60 16.36
CA ASP A 187 -8.69 10.77 15.88
C ASP A 187 -8.40 9.96 14.60
N ALA A 188 -7.13 9.64 14.35
CA ALA A 188 -6.68 9.02 13.10
C ALA A 188 -7.46 7.75 12.73
N LEU A 189 -7.75 6.88 13.71
CA LEU A 189 -8.48 5.63 13.50
C LEU A 189 -9.88 5.86 12.93
N ASN A 190 -10.64 6.82 13.48
CA ASN A 190 -12.00 7.12 13.02
C ASN A 190 -12.00 7.90 11.70
N ALA A 191 -11.04 8.81 11.53
CA ALA A 191 -10.86 9.54 10.27
C ALA A 191 -10.56 8.57 9.11
N PHE A 192 -9.63 7.64 9.31
CA PHE A 192 -9.32 6.58 8.34
C PHE A 192 -10.54 5.67 8.09
N GLY A 193 -11.20 5.20 9.15
CA GLY A 193 -12.37 4.34 9.02
C GLY A 193 -13.51 4.99 8.23
N THR A 194 -13.73 6.29 8.44
CA THR A 194 -14.71 7.09 7.69
C THR A 194 -14.32 7.25 6.24
N TRP A 195 -13.05 7.59 5.97
CA TRP A 195 -12.53 7.68 4.60
C TRP A 195 -12.66 6.34 3.86
N PHE A 196 -12.25 5.23 4.50
CA PHE A 196 -12.30 3.92 3.88
C PHE A 196 -13.74 3.46 3.61
N SER A 197 -14.64 3.60 4.58
CA SER A 197 -16.03 3.17 4.43
C SER A 197 -16.82 4.07 3.47
N LYS A 198 -16.79 5.38 3.67
CA LYS A 198 -17.62 6.33 2.92
C LYS A 198 -16.97 6.84 1.66
N GLY A 199 -15.65 6.90 1.58
CA GLY A 199 -14.91 7.36 0.39
C GLY A 199 -14.56 6.22 -0.55
N VAL A 200 -13.88 5.18 -0.03
CA VAL A 200 -13.34 4.10 -0.86
C VAL A 200 -14.38 3.02 -1.18
N LEU A 201 -15.09 2.50 -0.18
CA LEU A 201 -16.01 1.38 -0.37
C LEU A 201 -17.32 1.81 -1.02
N VAL A 202 -18.00 2.81 -0.44
CA VAL A 202 -19.36 3.24 -0.85
C VAL A 202 -19.35 4.52 -1.69
N GLY A 203 -18.34 5.36 -1.51
CA GLY A 203 -18.29 6.67 -2.13
C GLY A 203 -17.71 6.68 -3.53
N ASN A 204 -17.86 7.84 -4.16
CA ASN A 204 -17.32 8.15 -5.47
C ASN A 204 -15.95 8.84 -5.39
N GLU A 205 -15.29 8.80 -4.23
CA GLU A 205 -13.97 9.43 -4.06
C GLU A 205 -12.96 8.71 -4.96
N GLY A 206 -12.34 9.45 -5.88
CA GLY A 206 -11.35 8.91 -6.81
C GLY A 206 -11.89 7.93 -7.86
N GLY A 207 -13.22 7.81 -8.04
CA GLY A 207 -13.84 6.93 -9.04
C GLY A 207 -15.12 6.25 -8.54
N LEU A 208 -15.69 5.34 -9.33
CA LEU A 208 -16.89 4.55 -9.00
C LEU A 208 -16.73 3.78 -7.68
N PRO A 209 -17.83 3.50 -6.95
CA PRO A 209 -17.77 2.81 -5.68
C PRO A 209 -17.50 1.32 -5.86
N ILE A 210 -16.88 0.68 -4.86
CA ILE A 210 -16.68 -0.78 -4.84
C ILE A 210 -18.00 -1.49 -4.51
N ILE A 211 -18.79 -0.92 -3.60
CA ILE A 211 -20.08 -1.41 -3.14
C ILE A 211 -21.03 -0.22 -3.11
N GLY A 212 -21.98 -0.16 -4.03
CA GLY A 212 -22.90 0.96 -4.07
C GLY A 212 -23.80 0.97 -5.28
N ASP A 213 -24.65 1.98 -5.33
CA ASP A 213 -25.47 2.29 -6.50
C ASP A 213 -24.80 3.43 -7.28
N ILE A 214 -24.85 3.34 -8.60
CA ILE A 214 -24.33 4.33 -9.54
C ILE A 214 -25.41 4.72 -10.53
N ASP A 215 -25.35 5.97 -10.98
CA ASP A 215 -26.13 6.47 -12.09
C ASP A 215 -25.28 6.33 -13.37
N MET A 216 -25.85 5.78 -14.44
CA MET A 216 -25.14 5.65 -15.72
C MET A 216 -25.78 6.50 -16.80
N ALA A 217 -24.98 7.33 -17.46
CA ALA A 217 -25.42 8.19 -18.56
C ALA A 217 -25.50 7.47 -19.92
N GLY A 218 -25.62 6.14 -19.93
CA GLY A 218 -25.78 5.34 -21.16
C GLY A 218 -24.48 5.00 -21.90
N HIS A 219 -23.30 5.21 -21.31
CA HIS A 219 -22.01 4.78 -21.86
C HIS A 219 -21.55 3.42 -21.29
N GLU A 220 -20.62 2.77 -21.97
CA GLU A 220 -19.98 1.55 -21.47
C GLU A 220 -18.99 1.87 -20.34
N LEU A 221 -19.13 1.17 -19.22
CA LEU A 221 -18.24 1.35 -18.06
C LEU A 221 -16.88 0.71 -18.29
N LYS A 222 -15.83 1.47 -18.00
CA LYS A 222 -14.43 1.03 -18.09
C LYS A 222 -13.84 0.81 -16.70
N ALA A 223 -12.85 -0.09 -16.62
CA ALA A 223 -12.22 -0.41 -15.34
C ALA A 223 -11.58 0.81 -14.68
N GLU A 224 -11.00 1.71 -15.48
CA GLU A 224 -10.29 2.90 -15.01
C GLU A 224 -11.20 3.88 -14.28
N GLU A 225 -12.50 3.86 -14.54
CA GLU A 225 -13.49 4.72 -13.86
C GLU A 225 -13.62 4.38 -12.37
N PHE A 226 -13.17 3.21 -11.92
CA PHE A 226 -13.10 2.86 -10.49
C PHE A 226 -11.92 3.54 -9.77
N GLY A 227 -10.90 4.00 -10.50
CA GLY A 227 -9.69 4.54 -9.90
C GLY A 227 -8.72 3.45 -9.41
N SER A 228 -7.44 3.78 -9.42
CA SER A 228 -6.33 2.83 -9.20
C SER A 228 -6.41 2.11 -7.85
N LEU A 229 -6.70 2.84 -6.77
CA LEU A 229 -6.84 2.27 -5.42
C LEU A 229 -7.93 1.21 -5.34
N LYS A 230 -9.10 1.50 -5.92
CA LYS A 230 -10.25 0.57 -5.87
C LYS A 230 -10.01 -0.63 -6.77
N ILE A 231 -9.44 -0.42 -7.97
CA ILE A 231 -9.00 -1.50 -8.86
C ILE A 231 -8.03 -2.43 -8.13
N TYR A 232 -7.02 -1.86 -7.46
CA TYR A 232 -6.03 -2.61 -6.69
C TYR A 232 -6.69 -3.43 -5.59
N LEU A 233 -7.54 -2.82 -4.75
CA LEU A 233 -8.24 -3.51 -3.67
C LEU A 233 -9.16 -4.63 -4.20
N ILE A 234 -9.83 -4.40 -5.33
CA ILE A 234 -10.67 -5.40 -5.98
C ILE A 234 -9.84 -6.61 -6.43
N LYS A 235 -8.74 -6.37 -7.15
CA LYS A 235 -7.91 -7.43 -7.74
C LYS A 235 -7.11 -8.19 -6.68
N GLU A 236 -6.42 -7.48 -5.80
CA GLU A 236 -5.49 -8.09 -4.85
C GLU A 236 -6.16 -8.67 -3.61
N TYR A 237 -7.41 -8.29 -3.31
CA TYR A 237 -8.06 -8.71 -2.07
C TYR A 237 -9.49 -9.19 -2.24
N LEU A 238 -10.37 -8.38 -2.83
CA LEU A 238 -11.81 -8.69 -2.80
C LEU A 238 -12.19 -9.84 -3.74
N ASN A 239 -11.52 -9.97 -4.89
CA ASN A 239 -11.72 -11.07 -5.83
C ASN A 239 -10.84 -12.31 -5.55
N ASP A 240 -9.72 -12.14 -4.83
CA ASP A 240 -8.74 -13.22 -4.60
C ASP A 240 -9.24 -14.28 -3.58
N PRO A 241 -9.32 -15.57 -3.95
CA PRO A 241 -9.75 -16.64 -3.02
C PRO A 241 -8.76 -16.87 -1.87
N ALA A 242 -7.48 -16.57 -2.06
CA ALA A 242 -6.41 -16.69 -1.08
C ALA A 242 -6.09 -15.36 -0.35
N ALA A 243 -6.97 -14.36 -0.47
CA ALA A 243 -6.79 -13.01 0.07
C ALA A 243 -6.47 -12.96 1.58
N TYR A 244 -6.82 -14.00 2.35
CA TYR A 244 -6.47 -14.09 3.76
C TYR A 244 -4.95 -13.98 4.01
N MET A 245 -4.10 -14.50 3.11
CA MET A 245 -2.64 -14.39 3.24
C MET A 245 -2.13 -12.96 3.04
N LYS A 246 -2.88 -12.16 2.27
CA LYS A 246 -2.53 -10.79 1.86
C LYS A 246 -3.08 -9.73 2.80
N VAL A 247 -3.94 -10.06 3.76
CA VAL A 247 -4.74 -9.06 4.47
C VAL A 247 -3.92 -8.02 5.24
N ILE A 248 -2.82 -8.41 5.88
CA ILE A 248 -1.94 -7.48 6.60
C ILE A 248 -1.19 -6.59 5.59
N TRP A 249 -0.70 -7.18 4.51
CA TRP A 249 -0.06 -6.44 3.42
C TRP A 249 -1.01 -5.40 2.81
N ILE A 250 -2.24 -5.78 2.48
CA ILE A 250 -3.29 -4.87 1.98
C ILE A 250 -3.61 -3.79 3.01
N ALA A 251 -3.74 -4.13 4.29
CA ALA A 251 -4.00 -3.15 5.34
C ALA A 251 -2.90 -2.08 5.39
N LEU A 252 -1.64 -2.49 5.30
CA LEU A 252 -0.50 -1.56 5.29
C LEU A 252 -0.44 -0.71 4.01
N VAL A 253 -0.79 -1.27 2.84
CA VAL A 253 -0.88 -0.50 1.58
C VAL A 253 -1.94 0.60 1.70
N LEU A 254 -3.13 0.26 2.20
CA LEU A 254 -4.23 1.20 2.36
C LEU A 254 -3.88 2.33 3.34
N LEU A 255 -3.20 2.00 4.44
CA LEU A 255 -2.75 2.98 5.42
C LEU A 255 -1.66 3.89 4.84
N GLU A 256 -0.67 3.35 4.12
CA GLU A 256 0.35 4.16 3.44
C GLU A 256 -0.29 5.12 2.44
N TYR A 257 -1.22 4.62 1.61
CA TYR A 257 -1.94 5.44 0.65
C TYR A 257 -2.65 6.60 1.32
N TRP A 258 -3.41 6.32 2.38
CA TRP A 258 -4.17 7.35 3.09
C TRP A 258 -3.25 8.40 3.73
N TYR A 259 -2.23 7.97 4.46
CA TYR A 259 -1.32 8.90 5.11
C TYR A 259 -0.52 9.74 4.10
N ARG A 260 0.03 9.13 3.03
CA ARG A 260 0.79 9.88 2.03
C ARG A 260 -0.07 10.85 1.22
N SER A 261 -1.34 10.49 0.98
CA SER A 261 -2.25 11.34 0.19
C SER A 261 -2.81 12.51 0.98
N PHE A 262 -3.12 12.32 2.27
CA PHE A 262 -3.88 13.29 3.05
C PHE A 262 -3.16 13.86 4.26
N HIS A 263 -2.16 13.14 4.80
CA HIS A 263 -1.49 13.46 6.06
C HIS A 263 0.03 13.22 6.02
N PRO A 264 0.76 13.70 4.98
CA PRO A 264 2.18 13.39 4.81
C PRO A 264 3.04 13.86 5.98
N ASP A 265 2.70 14.99 6.61
CA ASP A 265 3.43 15.58 7.73
C ASP A 265 3.36 14.76 9.03
N CYS A 266 2.45 13.79 9.11
CA CYS A 266 2.23 12.94 10.29
C CYS A 266 2.65 11.48 10.03
N PHE A 267 3.45 11.23 8.98
CA PHE A 267 3.80 9.89 8.51
C PHE A 267 5.31 9.68 8.40
N PHE A 268 5.71 8.43 8.10
CA PHE A 268 7.10 8.06 7.86
C PHE A 268 7.67 8.82 6.66
N LEU A 269 8.95 9.19 6.74
CA LEU A 269 9.59 10.03 5.73
C LEU A 269 9.65 9.30 4.37
N THR A 270 10.08 8.04 4.39
CA THR A 270 10.25 7.23 3.18
C THR A 270 9.40 5.95 3.22
N SER A 271 9.07 5.40 2.04
CA SER A 271 8.31 4.14 1.96
C SER A 271 9.12 2.98 2.55
N THR A 272 10.42 2.96 2.31
CA THR A 272 11.34 1.96 2.90
C THR A 272 11.29 2.00 4.43
N GLU A 273 11.39 3.18 5.03
CA GLU A 273 11.32 3.34 6.49
C GLU A 273 9.99 2.82 7.04
N TYR A 274 8.88 3.14 6.36
CA TYR A 274 7.55 2.66 6.73
C TYR A 274 7.49 1.12 6.71
N TRP A 275 7.81 0.50 5.58
CA TRP A 275 7.68 -0.95 5.41
C TRP A 275 8.57 -1.72 6.37
N GLU A 276 9.84 -1.32 6.52
CA GLU A 276 10.77 -1.97 7.44
C GLU A 276 10.31 -1.81 8.90
N THR A 277 9.89 -0.61 9.30
CA THR A 277 9.40 -0.39 10.67
C THR A 277 8.15 -1.23 10.96
N MET A 278 7.22 -1.31 10.01
CA MET A 278 5.98 -2.06 10.22
C MET A 278 6.21 -3.57 10.22
N ILE A 279 7.05 -4.09 9.33
CA ILE A 279 7.40 -5.52 9.30
C ILE A 279 8.12 -5.92 10.60
N ASN A 280 9.10 -5.11 11.03
CA ASN A 280 9.88 -5.40 12.23
C ASN A 280 9.07 -5.26 13.53
N SER A 281 8.09 -4.36 13.57
CA SER A 281 7.25 -4.17 14.75
C SER A 281 6.10 -5.18 14.85
N LEU A 282 5.38 -5.42 13.75
CA LEU A 282 4.20 -6.31 13.74
C LEU A 282 4.57 -7.79 13.67
N GLY A 283 5.66 -8.15 12.96
CA GLY A 283 6.08 -9.54 12.78
C GLY A 283 6.19 -10.33 14.10
N PRO A 284 6.96 -9.84 15.08
CA PRO A 284 7.08 -10.48 16.40
C PRO A 284 5.77 -10.51 17.19
N GLN A 285 4.97 -9.43 17.11
CA GLN A 285 3.70 -9.30 17.83
C GLN A 285 2.63 -10.28 17.33
N MET A 286 2.68 -10.63 16.04
CA MET A 286 1.76 -11.58 15.41
C MET A 286 2.29 -13.02 15.37
N THR A 287 3.39 -13.31 16.08
CA THR A 287 3.98 -14.64 16.12
C THR A 287 3.37 -15.49 17.24
N GLY A 288 2.62 -16.51 16.86
CA GLY A 288 2.08 -17.54 17.74
C GLY A 288 3.08 -18.64 18.11
N THR A 289 2.61 -19.59 18.90
CA THR A 289 3.37 -20.79 19.28
C THR A 289 3.76 -21.57 18.01
N GLY A 290 5.06 -21.78 17.79
CA GLY A 290 5.58 -22.46 16.59
C GLY A 290 5.87 -21.56 15.38
N GLY A 291 5.93 -20.23 15.54
CA GLY A 291 6.34 -19.31 14.47
C GLY A 291 5.25 -18.94 13.46
N SER A 292 4.03 -19.46 13.65
CA SER A 292 2.88 -19.20 12.79
C SER A 292 2.15 -17.90 13.15
N HIS A 293 1.31 -17.40 12.24
CA HIS A 293 0.48 -16.24 12.49
C HIS A 293 -0.52 -16.47 13.65
N SER A 294 -0.56 -15.56 14.61
CA SER A 294 -1.53 -15.53 15.70
C SER A 294 -1.75 -14.11 16.22
N LEU A 295 -3.00 -13.79 16.59
CA LEU A 295 -3.36 -12.54 17.28
C LEU A 295 -3.41 -12.68 18.80
N GLU A 296 -3.17 -13.87 19.37
CA GLU A 296 -3.28 -14.14 20.81
C GLU A 296 -2.41 -13.25 21.70
N LYS A 297 -1.25 -12.79 21.19
CA LYS A 297 -0.36 -11.88 21.92
C LYS A 297 -0.88 -10.44 21.91
N TYR A 298 -1.58 -10.05 20.85
CA TYR A 298 -2.27 -8.77 20.76
C TYR A 298 -3.44 -8.69 21.76
N ASP A 299 -4.06 -9.83 22.06
CA ASP A 299 -5.11 -9.95 23.07
C ASP A 299 -4.58 -9.80 24.51
N ARG A 300 -3.37 -10.30 24.81
CA ARG A 300 -2.79 -10.26 26.17
C ARG A 300 -2.26 -8.89 26.62
N GLU A 301 -1.90 -8.01 25.70
CA GLU A 301 -1.46 -6.64 25.99
C GLU A 301 -2.62 -5.63 26.07
N GLY A 302 -3.88 -6.12 26.16
CA GLY A 302 -5.05 -5.29 26.43
C GLY A 302 -5.63 -4.53 25.23
N ASN A 303 -5.27 -4.90 23.99
CA ASN A 303 -5.74 -4.21 22.78
C ASN A 303 -6.89 -4.90 22.04
N TYR A 304 -7.49 -5.95 22.62
CA TYR A 304 -8.74 -6.56 22.17
C TYR A 304 -9.78 -6.56 23.29
N VAL A 305 -10.61 -5.51 23.35
CA VAL A 305 -11.77 -5.50 24.24
C VAL A 305 -12.87 -6.33 23.59
N GLY A 306 -12.99 -7.58 24.04
CA GLY A 306 -14.04 -8.51 23.62
C GLY A 306 -14.29 -9.64 24.61
N LEU A 307 -13.96 -9.46 25.90
CA LEU A 307 -14.58 -10.23 26.97
C LEU A 307 -15.85 -9.49 27.39
N GLN A 308 -17.00 -9.94 26.91
CA GLN A 308 -18.17 -9.97 27.76
C GLN A 308 -18.80 -11.36 27.64
N SER A 309 -18.79 -12.00 28.81
CA SER A 309 -19.51 -13.20 29.25
C SER A 309 -20.84 -13.44 28.59
#